data_AF-A0A1H6W6G5-F1
#
_entry.id   AF-A0A1H6W6G5-F1
#
_cell.length_a   1.000
_cell.length_b   1.000
_cell.length_c   1.000
_cell.angle_alpha   90.00
_cell.angle_beta   90.00
_cell.angle_gamma   90.00
#
_symmetry.space_group_name_H-M   'P 1'
#
loop_
_entity.id
_entity.type
_entity.pdbx_description
1 polymer ?
#
loop_
_entity_poly.entity_id
_entity_poly.type
_entity_poly.pdbx_seq_one_letter_code
_entity_poly.pdbx_strand_id
1 'polypeptide(L)'
;MKKISILLLALIGTTMSYGQLAKIVDKDGYVNIREKGNANSNIVGKVNSGEIVLLFDVDESNANWSTIDTGISNEIGGYVHNSRLKRLETYTHIPLISSTNDELKFAGSNISVNIRMGVFDFKKNKSKFSKHQGTNFLWEYNGQEMRGTDGIEPKTHYTSIKVNQNGVDIVVPIKAYENMFEPSGAEYTACYYDKSDNTIYLTANNSDGAGSYTVVWVFKNGKYEYNDVFILF
;
A
#
# COMPACT_ATOMS: atom_id res chain seq x y z
N MET A 1 -18.81 -28.98 -48.23
CA MET A 1 -17.47 -28.71 -47.66
C MET A 1 -17.64 -27.78 -46.47
N LYS A 2 -17.25 -28.23 -45.28
CA LYS A 2 -17.37 -27.53 -43.99
C LYS A 2 -16.47 -26.29 -43.99
N LYS A 3 -17.01 -25.11 -43.68
CA LYS A 3 -16.20 -23.94 -43.29
C LYS A 3 -16.38 -23.76 -41.79
N ILE A 4 -15.43 -24.31 -41.02
CA ILE A 4 -15.31 -24.03 -39.58
C ILE A 4 -14.51 -22.74 -39.49
N SER A 5 -15.18 -21.62 -39.20
CA SER A 5 -14.50 -20.38 -38.84
C SER A 5 -14.06 -20.49 -37.39
N ILE A 6 -12.76 -20.61 -37.16
CA ILE A 6 -12.15 -20.57 -35.84
C ILE A 6 -12.02 -19.08 -35.47
N LEU A 7 -12.83 -18.62 -34.52
CA LEU A 7 -12.67 -17.32 -33.89
C LEU A 7 -11.55 -17.44 -32.84
N LEU A 8 -10.38 -16.89 -33.16
CA LEU A 8 -9.25 -16.82 -32.23
C LEU A 8 -9.54 -15.70 -31.22
N LEU A 9 -10.02 -16.04 -30.02
CA LEU A 9 -10.06 -15.10 -28.90
C LEU A 9 -8.62 -14.83 -28.46
N ALA A 10 -8.09 -13.65 -28.77
CA ALA A 10 -6.87 -13.16 -28.15
C ALA A 10 -7.20 -12.82 -26.69
N LEU A 11 -6.86 -13.70 -25.75
CA LEU A 11 -6.70 -13.32 -24.35
C LEU A 11 -5.47 -12.41 -24.27
N ILE A 12 -5.67 -11.10 -24.45
CA ILE A 12 -4.72 -10.11 -23.98
C ILE A 12 -4.88 -10.12 -22.46
N GLY A 13 -4.09 -10.94 -21.78
CA GLY A 13 -3.92 -10.83 -20.34
C GLY A 13 -3.27 -9.48 -20.08
N THR A 14 -4.05 -8.44 -19.80
CA THR A 14 -3.51 -7.23 -19.21
C THR A 14 -3.03 -7.63 -17.82
N THR A 15 -1.72 -7.85 -17.67
CA THR A 15 -1.12 -7.80 -16.34
C THR A 15 -1.35 -6.37 -15.88
N MET A 16 -2.37 -6.14 -15.06
CA MET A 16 -2.50 -4.85 -14.39
C MET A 16 -1.19 -4.68 -13.61
N SER A 17 -0.36 -3.74 -14.05
CA SER A 17 0.84 -3.31 -13.34
C SER A 17 0.30 -2.59 -12.11
N TYR A 18 0.01 -3.35 -11.05
CA TYR A 18 -0.30 -2.74 -9.77
C TYR A 18 0.96 -2.06 -9.29
N GLY A 19 0.84 -0.82 -8.81
CA GLY A 19 1.96 -0.09 -8.23
C GLY A 19 2.64 -0.95 -7.18
N GLN A 20 3.95 -1.16 -7.36
CA GLN A 20 4.72 -2.05 -6.49
C GLN A 20 5.40 -1.24 -5.40
N LEU A 21 5.37 -1.71 -4.16
CA LEU A 21 6.08 -1.03 -3.08
C LEU A 21 7.54 -1.46 -3.03
N ALA A 22 8.43 -0.49 -2.75
CA ALA A 22 9.84 -0.75 -2.55
C ALA A 22 10.41 0.04 -1.37
N LYS A 23 11.42 -0.55 -0.73
CA LYS A 23 12.23 0.11 0.28
C LYS A 23 13.42 0.81 -0.38
N ILE A 24 13.68 2.05 0.03
CA ILE A 24 14.94 2.73 -0.33
C ILE A 24 16.10 2.10 0.43
N VAL A 25 17.15 1.72 -0.29
CA VAL A 25 18.38 1.16 0.28
C VAL A 25 19.56 1.94 -0.27
N ASP A 26 20.11 2.83 0.55
CA ASP A 26 21.32 3.59 0.22
C ASP A 26 22.30 3.60 1.40
N LYS A 27 23.59 3.40 1.09
CA LYS A 27 24.69 3.43 2.07
C LYS A 27 24.93 4.83 2.65
N ASP A 28 24.56 5.87 1.89
CA ASP A 28 24.74 7.26 2.29
C ASP A 28 23.56 7.75 3.15
N GLY A 29 22.60 6.86 3.45
CA GLY A 29 21.44 7.10 4.31
C GLY A 29 20.26 7.76 3.59
N TYR A 30 20.40 8.14 2.33
CA TYR A 30 19.33 8.71 1.51
C TYR A 30 19.64 8.61 0.02
N VAL A 31 18.62 8.83 -0.82
CA VAL A 31 18.78 9.02 -2.27
C VAL A 31 18.11 10.31 -2.71
N ASN A 32 18.68 10.96 -3.72
CA ASN A 32 18.07 12.12 -4.36
C ASN A 32 17.01 11.67 -5.36
N ILE A 33 15.85 12.32 -5.30
CA ILE A 33 14.77 12.19 -6.28
C ILE A 33 15.07 13.17 -7.41
N ARG A 34 14.97 12.71 -8.64
CA ARG A 34 15.38 13.45 -9.83
C ARG A 34 14.22 13.77 -10.75
N GLU A 35 14.32 14.88 -11.46
CA GLU A 35 13.30 15.29 -12.44
C GLU A 35 13.19 14.31 -13.62
N LYS A 36 14.28 13.62 -13.99
CA LYS A 36 14.34 12.64 -15.08
C LYS A 36 15.20 11.44 -14.68
N GLY A 37 15.06 10.32 -15.39
CA GLY A 37 15.88 9.10 -15.24
C GLY A 37 17.35 9.27 -15.66
N ASN A 38 18.05 10.23 -15.07
CA ASN A 38 19.42 10.61 -15.42
C ASN A 38 20.16 11.19 -14.22
N ALA A 39 21.37 10.71 -13.94
CA ALA A 39 22.20 11.17 -12.82
C ALA A 39 22.62 12.65 -12.90
N ASN A 40 22.51 13.28 -14.07
CA ASN A 40 22.82 14.70 -14.28
C ASN A 40 21.57 15.60 -14.30
N SER A 41 20.36 15.05 -14.19
CA SER A 41 19.17 15.90 -14.11
C SER A 41 19.05 16.59 -12.76
N ASN A 42 18.21 17.63 -12.71
CA ASN A 42 17.91 18.36 -11.49
C ASN A 42 17.42 17.42 -10.38
N ILE A 43 17.79 17.75 -9.15
CA ILE A 43 17.30 17.12 -7.92
C ILE A 43 16.03 17.87 -7.52
N VAL A 44 14.93 17.15 -7.37
CA VAL A 44 13.61 17.70 -7.00
C VAL A 44 13.20 17.33 -5.59
N GLY A 45 13.93 16.40 -4.96
CA GLY A 45 13.69 16.00 -3.58
C GLY A 45 14.69 14.97 -3.09
N LYS A 46 14.39 14.43 -1.91
CA LYS A 46 15.22 13.44 -1.22
C LYS A 46 14.31 12.50 -0.44
N VAL A 47 14.67 11.22 -0.41
CA VAL A 47 14.00 10.17 0.37
C VAL A 47 15.06 9.40 1.15
N ASN A 48 14.79 9.12 2.43
CA ASN A 48 15.75 8.49 3.32
C ASN A 48 15.80 6.97 3.09
N SER A 49 16.96 6.37 3.35
CA SER A 49 17.10 4.93 3.34
C SER A 49 16.22 4.31 4.43
N GLY A 50 15.47 3.27 4.07
CA GLY A 50 14.48 2.63 4.93
C GLY A 50 13.04 3.06 4.68
N GLU A 51 12.81 4.21 4.05
CA GLU A 51 11.46 4.66 3.67
C GLU A 51 10.89 3.80 2.54
N ILE A 52 9.55 3.71 2.50
CA ILE A 52 8.80 2.95 1.50
C ILE A 52 8.27 3.90 0.45
N VAL A 53 8.41 3.52 -0.80
CA VAL A 53 7.93 4.28 -1.96
C VAL A 53 7.05 3.39 -2.84
N LEU A 54 6.08 4.01 -3.50
CA LEU A 54 5.34 3.40 -4.59
C LEU A 54 6.17 3.50 -5.87
N LEU A 55 6.30 2.40 -6.58
CA LEU A 55 6.94 2.32 -7.90
C LEU A 55 5.87 2.38 -8.99
N PHE A 56 6.11 3.26 -9.95
CA PHE A 56 5.44 3.25 -11.24
C PHE A 56 6.34 2.63 -12.31
N ASP A 57 5.81 2.44 -13.51
CA ASP A 57 6.49 1.76 -14.61
C ASP A 57 7.91 2.30 -14.86
N VAL A 58 8.74 1.41 -15.41
CA VAL A 58 10.13 1.69 -15.77
C VAL A 58 10.17 2.78 -16.82
N ASP A 59 11.08 3.76 -16.66
CA ASP A 59 11.32 4.78 -17.68
C ASP A 59 11.68 4.07 -19.00
N GLU A 60 10.78 4.09 -19.99
CA GLU A 60 11.00 3.44 -21.29
C GLU A 60 12.26 3.97 -21.99
N SER A 61 12.69 5.19 -21.64
CA SER A 61 13.91 5.80 -22.17
C SER A 61 15.17 5.40 -21.40
N ASN A 62 15.05 4.90 -20.16
CA ASN A 62 16.17 4.41 -19.36
C ASN A 62 15.76 3.35 -18.31
N ALA A 63 15.91 2.08 -18.68
CA ALA A 63 15.51 0.95 -17.86
C ALA A 63 16.21 0.81 -16.48
N ASN A 64 17.23 1.64 -16.20
CA ASN A 64 17.91 1.67 -14.91
C ASN A 64 17.25 2.63 -13.90
N TRP A 65 16.21 3.37 -14.31
CA TRP A 65 15.50 4.32 -13.45
C TRP A 65 14.02 3.96 -13.39
N SER A 66 13.44 4.18 -12.22
CA SER A 66 12.02 4.02 -11.97
C SER A 66 11.46 5.32 -11.44
N THR A 67 10.24 5.62 -11.85
CA THR A 67 9.44 6.68 -11.25
C THR A 67 8.91 6.19 -9.91
N ILE A 68 9.00 7.04 -8.91
CA ILE A 68 8.54 6.78 -7.55
C ILE A 68 7.55 7.85 -7.09
N ASP A 69 6.73 7.48 -6.12
CA ASP A 69 5.96 8.38 -5.26
C ASP A 69 6.24 8.04 -3.79
N THR A 70 6.45 9.08 -2.99
CA THR A 70 6.86 8.98 -1.59
C THR A 70 5.68 8.94 -0.61
N GLY A 71 4.47 8.73 -1.11
CA GLY A 71 3.25 8.67 -0.32
C GLY A 71 2.79 10.06 0.15
N ILE A 72 1.65 10.07 0.83
CA ILE A 72 1.02 11.30 1.35
C ILE A 72 1.86 11.91 2.49
N SER A 73 2.76 11.13 3.10
CA SER A 73 3.66 11.64 4.12
C SER A 73 4.64 12.71 3.59
N ASN A 74 5.05 12.60 2.32
CA ASN A 74 6.09 13.46 1.73
C ASN A 74 5.66 14.15 0.43
N GLU A 75 4.70 13.59 -0.32
CA GLU A 75 4.12 14.15 -1.55
C GLU A 75 5.14 14.55 -2.64
N ILE A 76 6.28 13.84 -2.70
CA ILE A 76 7.31 14.05 -3.73
C ILE A 76 7.32 12.85 -4.69
N GLY A 77 7.23 13.16 -5.98
CA GLY A 77 7.41 12.20 -7.06
C GLY A 77 8.63 12.51 -7.93
N GLY A 78 9.15 11.50 -8.61
CA GLY A 78 10.24 11.66 -9.57
C GLY A 78 11.03 10.36 -9.78
N TYR A 79 12.25 10.46 -10.27
CA TYR A 79 13.04 9.32 -10.69
C TYR A 79 14.12 8.96 -9.66
N VAL A 80 14.24 7.67 -9.39
CA VAL A 80 15.31 7.07 -8.58
C VAL A 80 15.95 5.92 -9.35
N HIS A 81 17.27 5.77 -9.21
CA HIS A 81 18.00 4.68 -9.86
C HIS A 81 17.66 3.33 -9.20
N ASN A 82 17.42 2.30 -10.00
CA ASN A 82 16.90 0.99 -9.56
C ASN A 82 17.80 0.27 -8.55
N SER A 83 19.11 0.54 -8.58
CA SER A 83 20.04 0.00 -7.57
C SER A 83 19.81 0.52 -6.14
N ARG A 84 18.90 1.49 -5.94
CA ARG A 84 18.48 2.00 -4.62
C ARG A 84 17.13 1.47 -4.18
N LEU A 85 16.47 0.65 -5.01
CA LEU A 85 15.14 0.15 -4.77
C LEU A 85 15.20 -1.33 -4.46
N LYS A 86 14.64 -1.73 -3.32
CA LYS A 86 14.41 -3.14 -2.98
C LYS A 86 12.92 -3.39 -2.82
N ARG A 87 12.32 -4.03 -3.83
CA ARG A 87 10.88 -4.32 -3.86
C ARG A 87 10.47 -5.18 -2.67
N LEU A 88 9.33 -4.86 -2.06
CA LEU A 88 8.87 -5.56 -0.86
C LEU A 88 8.63 -7.06 -1.10
N GLU A 89 8.16 -7.40 -2.30
CA GLU A 89 7.94 -8.78 -2.76
C GLU A 89 9.19 -9.68 -2.74
N THR A 90 10.39 -9.08 -2.69
CA THR A 90 11.66 -9.81 -2.64
C THR A 90 12.08 -10.21 -1.21
N TYR A 91 11.39 -9.71 -0.18
CA TYR A 91 11.63 -10.12 1.21
C TYR A 91 10.94 -11.47 1.52
N THR A 92 11.14 -11.99 2.74
CA THR A 92 10.51 -13.25 3.13
C THR A 92 8.99 -13.06 3.19
N HIS A 93 8.25 -13.72 2.29
CA HIS A 93 6.80 -13.72 2.32
C HIS A 93 6.27 -14.51 3.54
N ILE A 94 5.38 -13.91 4.32
CA ILE A 94 4.65 -14.58 5.41
C ILE A 94 3.32 -15.05 4.83
N PRO A 95 3.08 -16.37 4.72
CA PRO A 95 1.94 -16.89 3.98
C PRO A 95 0.62 -16.60 4.70
N LEU A 96 -0.42 -16.35 3.90
CA LEU A 96 -1.81 -16.38 4.35
C LEU A 96 -2.20 -17.82 4.70
N ILE A 97 -2.65 -18.03 5.93
CA ILE A 97 -3.04 -19.36 6.45
C ILE A 97 -4.56 -19.53 6.60
N SER A 98 -5.30 -18.43 6.63
CA SER A 98 -6.76 -18.44 6.71
C SER A 98 -7.32 -17.10 6.22
N SER A 99 -8.43 -17.15 5.51
CA SER A 99 -9.19 -15.99 5.05
C SER A 99 -10.68 -16.24 5.15
N THR A 100 -11.40 -15.25 5.67
CA THR A 100 -12.86 -15.12 5.59
C THR A 100 -13.18 -13.71 5.11
N ASN A 101 -14.48 -13.38 4.96
CA ASN A 101 -14.90 -12.02 4.61
C ASN A 101 -14.50 -10.98 5.68
N ASP A 102 -14.37 -11.40 6.95
CA ASP A 102 -14.17 -10.51 8.09
C ASP A 102 -12.79 -10.65 8.73
N GLU A 103 -11.98 -11.63 8.31
CA GLU A 103 -10.70 -11.93 8.96
C GLU A 103 -9.65 -12.50 8.00
N LEU A 104 -8.44 -11.93 8.04
CA LEU A 104 -7.25 -12.47 7.39
C LEU A 104 -6.22 -12.88 8.45
N LYS A 105 -5.58 -14.04 8.26
CA LYS A 105 -4.50 -14.53 9.11
C LYS A 105 -3.28 -14.91 8.29
N PHE A 106 -2.15 -14.32 8.61
CA PHE A 106 -0.84 -14.69 8.08
C PHE A 106 -0.01 -15.32 9.19
N ALA A 107 0.79 -16.34 8.89
CA ALA A 107 1.69 -16.93 9.87
C ALA A 107 2.92 -17.59 9.26
N GLY A 108 4.07 -17.38 9.86
CA GLY A 108 5.34 -17.96 9.43
C GLY A 108 6.52 -17.21 10.04
N SER A 109 7.71 -17.81 10.10
CA SER A 109 8.91 -17.16 10.66
C SER A 109 8.72 -16.57 12.08
N ASN A 110 7.96 -17.26 12.95
CA ASN A 110 7.56 -16.77 14.29
C ASN A 110 6.80 -15.44 14.30
N ILE A 111 6.18 -15.11 13.17
CA ILE A 111 5.29 -13.97 13.01
C ILE A 111 3.88 -14.51 12.79
N SER A 112 2.89 -13.88 13.43
CA SER A 112 1.49 -14.01 13.00
C SER A 112 0.87 -12.63 12.86
N VAL A 113 0.00 -12.47 11.87
CA VAL A 113 -0.75 -11.24 11.62
C VAL A 113 -2.23 -11.60 11.58
N ASN A 114 -3.06 -10.86 12.31
CA ASN A 114 -4.50 -10.97 12.29
C ASN A 114 -5.12 -9.63 11.94
N ILE A 115 -5.81 -9.59 10.82
CA ILE A 115 -6.52 -8.41 10.32
C ILE A 115 -8.00 -8.74 10.40
N ARG A 116 -8.77 -7.83 10.97
CA ARG A 116 -10.23 -7.94 10.99
C ARG A 116 -10.85 -6.76 10.28
N MET A 117 -11.91 -7.08 9.55
CA MET A 117 -12.70 -6.16 8.76
C MET A 117 -14.17 -6.32 9.17
N GLY A 118 -15.02 -5.39 8.75
CA GLY A 118 -16.44 -5.53 8.98
C GLY A 118 -17.26 -4.41 8.38
N VAL A 119 -18.58 -4.58 8.46
CA VAL A 119 -19.55 -3.58 8.00
C VAL A 119 -19.38 -2.28 8.80
N PHE A 120 -19.34 -1.16 8.08
CA PHE A 120 -19.30 0.18 8.65
C PHE A 120 -20.71 0.73 8.83
N ASP A 121 -21.07 1.07 10.07
CA ASP A 121 -22.35 1.72 10.37
C ASP A 121 -22.22 3.24 10.15
N PHE A 122 -22.49 3.68 8.90
CA PHE A 122 -22.41 5.09 8.53
C PHE A 122 -23.36 5.95 9.37
N LYS A 123 -24.60 5.51 9.60
CA LYS A 123 -25.61 6.29 10.32
C LYS A 123 -25.15 6.62 11.74
N LYS A 124 -24.56 5.64 12.44
CA LYS A 124 -24.02 5.84 13.79
C LYS A 124 -22.77 6.72 13.82
N ASN A 125 -22.00 6.75 12.74
CA ASN A 125 -20.73 7.45 12.69
C ASN A 125 -20.77 8.78 11.91
N LYS A 126 -21.94 9.18 11.40
CA LYS A 126 -22.11 10.36 10.52
C LYS A 126 -21.51 11.64 11.10
N SER A 127 -21.59 11.84 12.42
CA SER A 127 -21.06 13.05 13.09
C SER A 127 -19.53 13.15 13.09
N LYS A 128 -18.84 12.06 12.75
CA LYS A 128 -17.37 12.03 12.67
C LYS A 128 -16.85 12.45 11.30
N PHE A 129 -17.73 12.64 10.33
CA PHE A 129 -17.35 13.03 8.98
C PHE A 129 -17.40 14.54 8.78
N SER A 130 -16.42 15.07 8.06
CA SER A 130 -16.50 16.39 7.43
C SER A 130 -16.76 16.24 5.92
N LYS A 131 -17.11 17.34 5.26
CA LYS A 131 -17.37 17.40 3.82
C LYS A 131 -16.44 18.41 3.16
N HIS A 132 -16.12 18.20 1.90
CA HIS A 132 -15.52 19.26 1.09
C HIS A 132 -16.42 20.49 1.03
N GLN A 133 -15.82 21.68 1.14
CA GLN A 133 -16.55 22.93 1.08
C GLN A 133 -17.35 23.04 -0.22
N GLY A 134 -18.64 23.36 -0.10
CA GLY A 134 -19.53 23.54 -1.24
C GLY A 134 -19.99 22.24 -1.93
N THR A 135 -19.67 21.06 -1.39
CA THR A 135 -20.10 19.78 -1.97
C THR A 135 -20.80 18.89 -0.94
N ASN A 136 -21.36 17.77 -1.40
CA ASN A 136 -21.88 16.72 -0.53
C ASN A 136 -20.91 15.55 -0.31
N PHE A 137 -19.73 15.60 -0.92
CA PHE A 137 -18.71 14.56 -0.78
C PHE A 137 -18.10 14.61 0.62
N LEU A 138 -18.04 13.45 1.25
CA LEU A 138 -17.33 13.24 2.50
C LEU A 138 -15.83 13.45 2.27
N TRP A 139 -15.13 14.00 3.25
CA TRP A 139 -13.73 14.38 3.11
C TRP A 139 -12.85 13.83 4.23
N GLU A 140 -13.17 14.11 5.50
CA GLU A 140 -12.44 13.55 6.62
C GLU A 140 -13.32 12.63 7.44
N TYR A 141 -12.69 11.69 8.12
CA TYR A 141 -13.24 10.92 9.22
C TYR A 141 -12.36 11.12 10.46
N ASN A 142 -12.95 11.54 11.58
CA ASN A 142 -12.21 11.79 12.83
C ASN A 142 -11.00 12.74 12.68
N GLY A 143 -11.12 13.72 11.78
CA GLY A 143 -10.08 14.73 11.49
C GLY A 143 -8.91 14.23 10.62
N GLN A 144 -9.04 13.05 10.02
CA GLN A 144 -8.10 12.52 9.04
C GLN A 144 -8.79 12.41 7.69
N GLU A 145 -8.11 12.77 6.60
CA GLU A 145 -8.64 12.60 5.25
C GLU A 145 -9.02 11.13 5.00
N MET A 146 -10.22 10.90 4.49
CA MET A 146 -10.73 9.55 4.31
C MET A 146 -10.17 8.88 3.05
N ARG A 147 -10.11 7.55 3.03
CA ARG A 147 -9.61 6.74 1.92
C ARG A 147 -10.63 5.67 1.52
N GLY A 148 -10.70 5.35 0.23
CA GLY A 148 -11.41 4.17 -0.26
C GLY A 148 -12.82 4.39 -0.81
N THR A 149 -13.39 5.60 -0.77
CA THR A 149 -14.80 5.79 -1.18
C THR A 149 -15.04 6.95 -2.15
N ASP A 150 -14.02 7.71 -2.54
CA ASP A 150 -14.22 8.90 -3.40
C ASP A 150 -15.32 9.85 -2.87
N GLY A 151 -15.35 10.02 -1.54
CA GLY A 151 -16.29 10.87 -0.84
C GLY A 151 -17.73 10.35 -0.71
N ILE A 152 -18.01 9.08 -1.05
CA ILE A 152 -19.31 8.45 -0.77
C ILE A 152 -19.33 7.73 0.59
N GLU A 153 -20.52 7.32 1.03
CA GLU A 153 -20.71 6.61 2.30
C GLU A 153 -19.94 5.27 2.32
N PRO A 154 -19.01 5.06 3.27
CA PRO A 154 -18.30 3.80 3.40
C PRO A 154 -19.20 2.66 3.87
N LYS A 155 -18.94 1.47 3.34
CA LYS A 155 -19.66 0.22 3.63
C LYS A 155 -18.85 -0.70 4.51
N THR A 156 -17.53 -0.70 4.39
CA THR A 156 -16.64 -1.59 5.16
C THR A 156 -15.41 -0.87 5.68
N HIS A 157 -14.83 -1.38 6.76
CA HIS A 157 -13.64 -0.81 7.41
C HIS A 157 -12.81 -1.88 8.12
N TYR A 158 -11.57 -1.55 8.45
CA TYR A 158 -10.75 -2.32 9.38
C TYR A 158 -11.25 -2.17 10.82
N THR A 159 -11.48 -3.27 11.52
CA THR A 159 -11.88 -3.26 12.93
C THR A 159 -10.68 -3.50 13.86
N SER A 160 -9.68 -4.28 13.43
CA SER A 160 -8.43 -4.44 14.16
C SER A 160 -7.30 -4.93 13.27
N ILE A 161 -6.07 -4.48 13.54
CA ILE A 161 -4.84 -5.04 12.97
C ILE A 161 -3.92 -5.39 14.14
N LYS A 162 -3.50 -6.66 14.21
CA LYS A 162 -2.61 -7.18 15.25
C LYS A 162 -1.49 -7.98 14.63
N VAL A 163 -0.27 -7.76 15.12
CA VAL A 163 0.92 -8.53 14.75
C VAL A 163 1.48 -9.15 16.02
N ASN A 164 1.84 -10.43 15.97
CA ASN A 164 2.65 -11.07 16.98
C ASN A 164 4.02 -11.39 16.37
N GLN A 165 5.10 -11.01 17.03
CA GLN A 165 6.46 -11.36 16.62
C GLN A 165 7.19 -11.99 17.82
N ASN A 166 7.61 -13.25 17.68
CA ASN A 166 8.30 -13.99 18.74
C ASN A 166 7.54 -13.98 20.09
N GLY A 167 6.21 -14.08 20.05
CA GLY A 167 5.37 -14.08 21.26
C GLY A 167 5.03 -12.70 21.81
N VAL A 168 5.55 -11.61 21.23
CA VAL A 168 5.20 -10.24 21.61
C VAL A 168 4.07 -9.73 20.72
N ASP A 169 2.94 -9.37 21.33
CA ASP A 169 1.82 -8.75 20.65
C ASP A 169 2.05 -7.25 20.40
N ILE A 170 1.76 -6.83 19.17
CA ILE A 170 1.83 -5.47 18.67
C ILE A 170 0.42 -5.12 18.17
N VAL A 171 -0.23 -4.20 18.87
CA VAL A 171 -1.55 -3.70 18.48
C VAL A 171 -1.36 -2.41 17.70
N VAL A 172 -1.87 -2.38 16.47
CA VAL A 172 -1.85 -1.16 15.66
C VAL A 172 -2.83 -0.15 16.26
N PRO A 173 -2.42 1.12 16.50
CA PRO A 173 -3.34 2.15 16.96
C PRO A 173 -4.51 2.36 16.00
N ILE A 174 -5.73 2.55 16.52
CA ILE A 174 -6.94 2.78 15.71
C ILE A 174 -6.76 3.95 14.73
N LYS A 175 -6.05 5.01 15.17
CA LYS A 175 -5.70 6.19 14.35
C LYS A 175 -4.89 5.88 13.09
N ALA A 176 -4.28 4.70 12.99
CA ALA A 176 -3.49 4.29 11.82
C ALA A 176 -4.31 3.59 10.72
N TYR A 177 -5.62 3.38 10.94
CA TYR A 177 -6.49 2.74 9.95
C TYR A 177 -7.97 3.18 9.99
N GLU A 178 -8.40 3.97 10.98
CA GLU A 178 -9.83 4.30 11.14
C GLU A 178 -10.43 5.15 10.01
N ASN A 179 -9.59 5.88 9.26
CA ASN A 179 -9.96 6.67 8.09
C ASN A 179 -9.84 5.88 6.77
N MET A 180 -9.51 4.59 6.84
CA MET A 180 -9.29 3.71 5.70
C MET A 180 -10.48 2.75 5.52
N PHE A 181 -11.24 2.96 4.44
CA PHE A 181 -12.45 2.20 4.14
C PHE A 181 -12.25 1.27 2.94
N GLU A 182 -13.22 0.38 2.74
CA GLU A 182 -13.26 -0.59 1.63
C GLU A 182 -12.01 -1.49 1.52
N PRO A 183 -11.60 -2.19 2.60
CA PRO A 183 -10.51 -3.15 2.50
C PRO A 183 -10.86 -4.31 1.55
N SER A 184 -9.96 -4.62 0.61
CA SER A 184 -10.24 -5.57 -0.49
C SER A 184 -9.95 -7.04 -0.16
N GLY A 185 -9.50 -7.35 1.07
CA GLY A 185 -9.34 -8.73 1.55
C GLY A 185 -8.06 -9.44 1.08
N ALA A 186 -8.12 -10.77 0.97
CA ALA A 186 -6.95 -11.65 0.86
C ALA A 186 -6.12 -11.48 -0.43
N GLU A 187 -6.77 -11.33 -1.58
CA GLU A 187 -6.08 -11.27 -2.88
C GLU A 187 -5.21 -10.01 -3.03
N TYR A 188 -5.52 -8.98 -2.24
CA TYR A 188 -4.88 -7.68 -2.30
C TYR A 188 -4.09 -7.33 -1.04
N THR A 189 -3.95 -8.27 -0.11
CA THR A 189 -3.21 -8.08 1.14
C THR A 189 -2.03 -9.03 1.21
N ALA A 190 -0.84 -8.52 1.50
CA ALA A 190 0.38 -9.31 1.61
C ALA A 190 1.20 -8.93 2.85
N CYS A 191 1.99 -9.87 3.35
CA CYS A 191 2.88 -9.66 4.48
C CYS A 191 4.30 -10.12 4.14
N TYR A 192 5.27 -9.25 4.38
CA TYR A 192 6.68 -9.47 4.08
C TYR A 192 7.54 -9.21 5.30
N TYR A 193 8.63 -9.96 5.45
CA TYR A 193 9.57 -9.83 6.56
C TYR A 193 11.00 -9.64 6.06
N ASP A 194 11.56 -8.48 6.37
CA ASP A 194 12.98 -8.19 6.26
C ASP A 194 13.71 -8.63 7.53
N LYS A 195 14.27 -9.84 7.47
CA LYS A 195 15.07 -10.43 8.56
C LYS A 195 16.31 -9.61 8.91
N SER A 196 16.89 -8.88 7.94
CA SER A 196 18.15 -8.14 8.15
C SER A 196 17.94 -6.87 8.96
N ASP A 197 16.77 -6.26 8.87
CA ASP A 197 16.39 -5.04 9.56
C ASP A 197 15.33 -5.27 10.66
N ASN A 198 14.92 -6.54 10.84
CA ASN A 198 13.84 -6.96 11.74
C ASN A 198 12.56 -6.14 11.54
N THR A 199 12.16 -6.02 10.27
CA THR A 199 11.04 -5.17 9.85
C THR A 199 9.98 -6.00 9.12
N ILE A 200 8.73 -5.89 9.56
CA ILE A 200 7.56 -6.51 8.93
C ILE A 200 6.83 -5.42 8.15
N TYR A 201 6.47 -5.74 6.92
CA TYR A 201 5.64 -4.91 6.05
C TYR A 201 4.31 -5.62 5.83
N LEU A 202 3.22 -5.01 6.29
CA LEU A 202 1.87 -5.43 5.92
C LEU A 202 1.35 -4.46 4.87
N THR A 203 0.98 -4.95 3.69
CA THR A 203 0.55 -4.13 2.56
C THR A 203 -0.86 -4.49 2.14
N ALA A 204 -1.66 -3.52 1.74
CA ALA A 204 -2.97 -3.77 1.13
C ALA A 204 -3.26 -2.78 -0.01
N ASN A 205 -3.84 -3.30 -1.10
CA ASN A 205 -4.50 -2.49 -2.13
C ASN A 205 -6.01 -2.54 -1.89
N ASN A 206 -6.64 -1.38 -1.70
CA ASN A 206 -8.00 -1.29 -1.20
C ASN A 206 -8.89 -0.47 -2.13
N SER A 207 -10.21 -0.73 -2.03
CA SER A 207 -11.26 -0.21 -2.91
C SER A 207 -11.13 -0.68 -4.37
N ASP A 208 -12.17 -0.42 -5.17
CA ASP A 208 -12.30 -0.79 -6.57
C ASP A 208 -12.75 0.41 -7.43
N GLY A 209 -11.78 1.21 -7.88
CA GLY A 209 -12.02 2.32 -8.81
C GLY A 209 -11.57 3.68 -8.26
N ALA A 210 -12.38 4.72 -8.45
CA ALA A 210 -12.07 6.05 -7.94
C ALA A 210 -11.94 6.01 -6.41
N GLY A 211 -10.84 6.56 -5.88
CA GLY A 211 -10.52 6.50 -4.45
C GLY A 211 -9.77 5.24 -4.00
N SER A 212 -9.31 4.39 -4.93
CA SER A 212 -8.40 3.28 -4.64
C SER A 212 -7.09 3.78 -4.01
N TYR A 213 -6.57 2.99 -3.09
CA TYR A 213 -5.34 3.33 -2.37
C TYR A 213 -4.53 2.10 -2.03
N THR A 214 -3.21 2.28 -2.00
CA THR A 214 -2.27 1.32 -1.42
C THR A 214 -1.89 1.80 -0.03
N VAL A 215 -1.81 0.89 0.94
CA VAL A 215 -1.31 1.18 2.28
C VAL A 215 -0.23 0.20 2.66
N VAL A 216 0.77 0.69 3.39
CA VAL A 216 1.76 -0.13 4.11
C VAL A 216 1.72 0.21 5.58
N TRP A 217 1.64 -0.80 6.45
CA TRP A 217 1.96 -0.68 7.87
C TRP A 217 3.33 -1.29 8.13
N VAL A 218 4.20 -0.51 8.78
CA VAL A 218 5.58 -0.89 9.05
C VAL A 218 5.74 -1.19 10.54
N PHE A 219 6.27 -2.37 10.82
CA PHE A 219 6.59 -2.79 12.17
C PHE A 219 8.08 -3.08 12.25
N LYS A 220 8.80 -2.43 13.15
CA LYS A 220 10.24 -2.60 13.30
C LYS A 220 10.56 -2.96 14.74
N ASN A 221 11.46 -3.92 14.91
CA ASN A 221 11.95 -4.30 16.25
C ASN A 221 10.83 -4.58 17.27
N GLY A 222 9.78 -5.29 16.84
CA GLY A 222 8.65 -5.64 17.69
C GLY A 222 7.72 -4.47 18.05
N LYS A 223 7.72 -3.38 17.28
CA LYS A 223 6.85 -2.22 17.49
C LYS A 223 6.20 -1.77 16.19
N TYR A 224 5.01 -1.20 16.29
CA TYR A 224 4.42 -0.42 15.20
C TYR A 224 5.19 0.90 15.08
N GLU A 225 5.68 1.21 13.88
CA GLU A 225 6.42 2.44 13.62
C GLU A 225 5.51 3.49 12.97
N TYR A 226 4.97 3.17 11.78
CA TYR A 226 4.11 4.06 11.02
C TYR A 226 3.30 3.30 9.97
N ASN A 227 2.38 4.01 9.34
CA ASN A 227 1.72 3.61 8.11
C ASN A 227 1.89 4.72 7.08
N ASP A 228 1.93 4.35 5.79
CA ASP A 228 1.86 5.31 4.70
C ASP A 228 0.82 4.86 3.68
N VAL A 229 0.27 5.84 2.97
CA VAL A 229 -0.80 5.66 2.00
C VAL A 229 -0.36 6.27 0.67
N PHE A 230 -0.59 5.53 -0.40
CA PHE A 230 -0.27 5.92 -1.77
C PHE A 230 -1.56 5.91 -2.58
N ILE A 231 -1.80 6.98 -3.33
CA ILE A 231 -2.97 7.10 -4.20
C ILE A 231 -2.61 6.51 -5.56
N LEU A 232 -3.44 5.57 -6.03
CA LEU A 232 -3.31 4.99 -7.36
C LEU A 232 -4.16 5.85 -8.31
N PHE A 233 -3.51 6.61 -9.19
CA PHE A 233 -4.16 7.46 -10.19
C PHE A 233 -4.51 6.67 -11.45
#